data_AF-A0A1H7U0M8-F1
#
_entry.id   AF-A0A1H7U0M8-F1
#
_cell.length_a   1.000
_cell.length_b   1.000
_cell.length_c   1.000
_cell.angle_alpha   90.00
_cell.angle_beta   90.00
_cell.angle_gamma   90.00
#
_symmetry.space_group_name_H-M   'P 1'
#
loop_
_entity.id
_entity.type
_entity.pdbx_description
1 polymer ?
#
loop_
_entity_poly.entity_id
_entity_poly.type
_entity_poly.pdbx_seq_one_letter_code
_entity_poly.pdbx_strand_id
1 'polypeptide(L)'
;MSLAKQLQKIAQKRYPDIVIHPELKIEDRYIFISNRFLKELHGIKQADGKKAEIINIEYDEKTGIPTFVLIANSIDLDSFLDRWHFEFMCLYIQGVFK
;
A
#
# COMPACT_ATOMS: atom_id res chain seq x y z
N MET A 1 -6.16 11.87 -18.36
CA MET A 1 -5.93 10.60 -17.64
C MET A 1 -5.38 10.98 -16.27
N SER A 2 -5.96 10.52 -15.15
CA SER A 2 -5.49 10.96 -13.81
C SER A 2 -4.07 10.49 -13.53
N LEU A 3 -3.32 11.27 -12.76
CA LEU A 3 -1.95 10.95 -12.37
C LEU A 3 -1.91 9.62 -11.60
N ALA A 4 -2.92 9.38 -10.77
CA ALA A 4 -3.14 8.11 -10.06
C ALA A 4 -3.15 6.89 -10.97
N LYS A 5 -3.83 6.95 -12.13
CA LYS A 5 -3.87 5.82 -13.08
C LYS A 5 -2.52 5.54 -13.73
N GLN A 6 -1.73 6.59 -14.00
CA GLN A 6 -0.37 6.41 -14.52
C GLN A 6 0.54 5.75 -13.47
N LEU A 7 0.44 6.21 -12.22
CA LEU A 7 1.27 5.69 -11.15
C LEU A 7 0.86 4.29 -10.69
N GLN A 8 -0.43 3.92 -10.77
CA GLN A 8 -0.87 2.53 -10.59
C GLN A 8 -0.23 1.59 -11.62
N LYS A 9 -0.18 1.99 -12.91
CA LYS A 9 0.51 1.20 -13.95
C LYS A 9 2.01 1.08 -13.70
N ILE A 10 2.65 2.18 -13.26
CA ILE A 10 4.07 2.18 -12.93
C ILE A 10 4.35 1.29 -11.71
N ALA A 11 3.50 1.37 -10.69
CA ALA A 11 3.59 0.56 -9.49
C ALA A 11 3.44 -0.94 -9.80
N GLN A 12 2.45 -1.33 -10.60
CA GLN A 12 2.28 -2.72 -11.05
C GLN A 12 3.52 -3.25 -11.80
N LYS A 13 4.19 -2.39 -12.58
CA LYS A 13 5.44 -2.76 -13.27
C LYS A 13 6.65 -2.82 -12.33
N ARG A 14 6.74 -1.91 -11.37
CA ARG A 14 7.89 -1.80 -10.45
C ARG A 14 7.81 -2.75 -9.26
N TYR A 15 6.62 -3.10 -8.83
CA TYR A 15 6.35 -3.88 -7.63
C TYR A 15 5.47 -5.10 -7.99
N PRO A 16 5.98 -6.04 -8.80
CA PRO A 16 5.19 -7.18 -9.31
C PRO A 16 4.62 -8.07 -8.19
N ASP A 17 5.24 -8.03 -7.01
CA ASP A 17 4.82 -8.83 -5.86
C ASP A 17 3.67 -8.19 -5.08
N ILE A 18 3.31 -6.93 -5.38
CA ILE A 18 2.19 -6.21 -4.77
C ILE A 18 1.01 -6.21 -5.75
N VAL A 19 -0.07 -6.88 -5.35
CA VAL A 19 -1.33 -6.83 -6.09
C VAL A 19 -2.05 -5.54 -5.69
N ILE A 20 -2.24 -4.65 -6.68
CA ILE A 20 -3.06 -3.44 -6.56
C ILE A 20 -4.28 -3.63 -7.46
N HIS A 21 -5.44 -3.79 -6.85
CA HIS A 21 -6.68 -4.01 -7.59
C HIS A 21 -7.06 -2.82 -8.48
N PRO A 22 -7.59 -3.05 -9.70
CA PRO A 22 -7.99 -1.98 -10.61
C PRO A 22 -9.06 -1.04 -10.04
N GLU A 23 -9.93 -1.53 -9.16
CA GLU A 23 -11.00 -0.80 -8.48
C GLU A 23 -10.50 0.16 -7.40
N LEU A 24 -9.25 0.02 -6.94
CA LEU A 24 -8.63 0.96 -6.01
C LEU A 24 -8.43 2.31 -6.68
N LYS A 25 -9.18 3.31 -6.19
CA LYS A 25 -9.03 4.70 -6.61
C LYS A 25 -8.05 5.41 -5.70
N ILE A 26 -6.80 5.53 -6.14
CA ILE A 26 -5.84 6.44 -5.52
C ILE A 26 -6.22 7.88 -5.90
N GLU A 27 -6.39 8.77 -4.92
CA GLU A 27 -6.58 10.20 -5.22
C GLU A 27 -5.22 10.87 -5.49
N ASP A 28 -5.20 11.84 -6.42
CA ASP A 28 -3.97 12.50 -6.86
C ASP A 28 -3.22 13.20 -5.69
N ARG A 29 -3.93 13.68 -4.66
CA ARG A 29 -3.32 14.29 -3.47
C ARG A 29 -2.50 13.32 -2.61
N TYR A 30 -2.76 12.02 -2.71
CA TYR A 30 -2.07 10.99 -1.91
C TYR A 30 -1.00 10.25 -2.68
N ILE A 31 -0.70 10.69 -3.89
CA ILE A 31 0.05 9.87 -4.83
C ILE A 31 1.52 9.63 -4.43
N PHE A 32 2.14 10.63 -3.79
CA PHE A 32 3.48 10.51 -3.23
C PHE A 32 3.50 9.57 -2.02
N ILE A 33 2.49 9.69 -1.16
CA ILE A 33 2.28 8.84 0.01
C ILE A 33 2.06 7.39 -0.42
N SER A 34 1.17 7.14 -1.38
CA SER A 34 0.93 5.80 -1.94
C SER A 34 2.17 5.21 -2.60
N ASN A 35 2.94 6.01 -3.35
CA ASN A 35 4.19 5.53 -3.94
C ASN A 35 5.25 5.17 -2.89
N ARG A 36 5.38 5.96 -1.83
CA ARG A 36 6.30 5.67 -0.72
C ARG A 36 5.87 4.37 -0.04
N PHE A 37 4.59 4.27 0.35
CA PHE A 37 4.01 3.07 0.93
C PHE A 37 4.32 1.82 0.09
N LEU A 38 4.08 1.87 -1.21
CA LEU A 38 4.34 0.76 -2.12
C LEU A 38 5.82 0.37 -2.20
N LYS A 39 6.73 1.36 -2.21
CA LYS A 39 8.17 1.13 -2.25
C LYS A 39 8.65 0.40 -0.99
N GLU A 40 8.21 0.86 0.17
CA GLU A 40 8.60 0.27 1.46
C GLU A 40 8.00 -1.13 1.61
N LEU A 41 6.71 -1.31 1.27
CA LEU A 41 6.06 -2.62 1.28
C LEU A 41 6.78 -3.62 0.37
N HIS A 42 7.28 -3.17 -0.79
CA HIS A 42 8.08 -4.01 -1.68
C HIS A 42 9.42 -4.40 -1.05
N GLY A 43 10.10 -3.47 -0.38
CA GLY A 43 11.36 -3.74 0.31
C GLY A 43 11.23 -4.83 1.39
N ILE A 44 10.15 -4.78 2.17
CA ILE A 44 9.86 -5.79 3.21
C ILE A 44 9.63 -7.17 2.58
N LYS A 45 8.89 -7.23 1.48
CA LYS A 45 8.64 -8.50 0.79
C LYS A 45 9.88 -9.14 0.20
N GLN A 46 10.80 -8.35 -0.34
CA GLN A 46 12.05 -8.89 -0.87
C GLN A 46 12.88 -9.57 0.23
N ALA A 47 12.78 -9.11 1.47
CA ALA A 47 13.48 -9.74 2.60
C ALA A 47 12.84 -11.07 3.02
N ASP A 48 11.51 -11.19 2.94
CA ASP A 48 10.78 -12.31 3.54
C ASP A 48 10.11 -13.29 2.55
N GLY A 49 10.12 -12.99 1.25
CA GLY A 49 9.45 -13.79 0.22
C GLY A 49 7.92 -13.82 0.34
N LYS A 50 7.33 -12.93 1.14
CA LYS A 50 5.89 -12.91 1.47
C LYS A 50 5.07 -12.14 0.44
N LYS A 51 3.81 -12.54 0.27
CA LYS A 51 2.82 -11.83 -0.56
C LYS A 51 1.94 -10.91 0.31
N ALA A 52 1.48 -9.84 -0.31
CA ALA A 52 0.61 -8.82 0.27
C ALA A 52 -0.18 -8.16 -0.84
N GLU A 53 -1.39 -7.77 -0.53
CA GLU A 53 -2.39 -7.28 -1.45
C GLU A 53 -3.05 -6.08 -0.81
N ILE A 54 -3.11 -4.99 -1.57
CA ILE A 54 -3.85 -3.80 -1.14
C ILE A 54 -5.28 -4.00 -1.61
N ILE A 55 -6.23 -4.04 -0.67
CA ILE A 55 -7.65 -4.26 -0.98
C ILE A 55 -8.48 -2.98 -0.88
N ASN A 56 -8.06 -2.02 -0.06
CA ASN A 56 -8.75 -0.75 0.09
C ASN A 56 -7.78 0.38 0.51
N ILE A 57 -8.17 1.61 0.22
CA ILE A 57 -7.56 2.81 0.80
C ILE A 57 -8.69 3.67 1.32
N GLU A 58 -8.66 3.94 2.62
CA GLU A 58 -9.62 4.82 3.28
C GLU A 58 -9.02 6.21 3.45
N TYR A 59 -9.79 7.24 3.14
CA TYR A 59 -9.34 8.62 3.22
C TYR A 59 -10.06 9.32 4.36
N ASP A 60 -9.32 9.69 5.40
CA ASP A 60 -9.84 10.52 6.47
C ASP A 60 -9.76 11.99 6.06
N GLU A 61 -10.90 12.63 5.85
CA GLU A 61 -10.98 14.05 5.48
C GLU A 61 -10.54 14.99 6.60
N LYS A 62 -10.55 14.56 7.87
CA LYS A 62 -10.17 15.40 9.01
C LYS A 62 -8.66 15.46 9.20
N THR A 63 -8.01 14.30 9.15
CA THR A 63 -6.55 14.22 9.34
C THR A 63 -5.79 14.37 8.03
N GLY A 64 -6.44 14.10 6.89
CA GLY A 64 -5.77 14.01 5.61
C GLY A 64 -4.80 12.82 5.53
N ILE A 65 -4.87 11.86 6.46
CA ILE A 65 -3.98 10.70 6.50
C ILE A 65 -4.72 9.50 5.88
N PRO A 66 -4.22 8.93 4.77
CA PRO A 66 -4.82 7.74 4.18
C PRO A 66 -4.52 6.50 5.01
N THR A 67 -5.48 5.59 5.09
CA THR A 67 -5.31 4.26 5.68
C THR A 67 -5.26 3.21 4.57
N PHE A 68 -4.15 2.51 4.44
CA PHE A 68 -4.01 1.40 3.50
C PHE A 68 -4.48 0.10 4.16
N VAL A 69 -5.47 -0.56 3.56
CA VAL A 69 -5.97 -1.85 4.03
C VAL A 69 -5.30 -2.97 3.26
N LEU A 70 -4.57 -3.80 3.98
CA LEU A 70 -3.75 -4.87 3.43
C LEU A 70 -4.23 -6.24 3.86
N ILE A 71 -4.12 -7.18 2.94
CA ILE A 71 -4.02 -8.60 3.25
C ILE A 71 -2.54 -8.98 3.13
N ALA A 72 -1.99 -9.73 4.10
CA ALA A 72 -0.64 -10.29 3.97
C ALA A 72 -0.50 -11.63 4.73
N ASN A 73 0.52 -12.41 4.37
CA ASN A 73 0.88 -13.65 5.06
C ASN A 73 2.08 -13.36 5.98
N SER A 74 1.83 -13.24 7.28
CA SER A 74 2.84 -13.07 8.35
C SER A 74 3.90 -11.97 8.11
N ILE A 75 3.52 -10.82 7.56
CA ILE A 75 4.45 -9.68 7.45
C ILE A 75 4.52 -8.97 8.81
N ASP A 76 5.72 -8.79 9.34
CA ASP A 76 5.97 -7.89 10.46
C ASP A 76 5.95 -6.45 9.93
N LEU A 77 4.83 -5.76 10.14
CA LEU A 77 4.60 -4.37 9.72
C LEU A 77 4.77 -3.38 10.86
N ASP A 78 5.12 -3.82 12.07
CA ASP A 78 5.14 -2.95 13.25
C ASP A 78 6.18 -1.84 13.09
N SER A 79 7.36 -2.21 12.57
CA SER A 79 8.43 -1.25 12.23
C SER A 79 8.06 -0.25 11.13
N PHE A 80 7.10 -0.61 10.27
CA PHE A 80 6.62 0.22 9.17
C PHE A 80 5.57 1.24 9.64
N LEU A 81 4.65 0.79 10.50
CA LEU A 81 3.65 1.63 11.14
C LEU A 81 4.29 2.73 12.00
N ASP A 82 5.32 2.39 12.78
CA ASP A 82 5.97 3.35 13.67
C ASP A 82 6.73 4.44 12.90
N ARG A 83 7.35 4.12 11.76
CA ARG A 83 8.18 5.08 11.01
C ARG A 83 7.36 6.15 10.28
N TRP A 84 6.15 5.82 9.83
CA TRP A 84 5.39 6.66 8.88
C TRP A 84 3.98 7.04 9.36
N HIS A 85 3.66 6.86 10.64
CA HIS A 85 2.34 7.12 11.21
C HIS A 85 1.76 8.52 10.96
N PHE A 86 2.60 9.52 10.65
CA PHE A 86 2.16 10.86 10.25
C PHE A 86 1.83 11.02 8.75
N GLU A 87 2.30 10.11 7.90
CA GLU A 87 2.07 10.15 6.45
C GLU A 87 0.93 9.20 6.03
N PHE A 88 0.79 8.05 6.67
CA PHE A 88 -0.26 7.08 6.41
C PHE A 88 -0.44 6.11 7.57
N MET A 89 -1.62 5.50 7.63
CA MET A 89 -1.92 4.38 8.51
C MET A 89 -2.00 3.08 7.70
N CYS A 90 -1.84 1.95 8.38
CA CYS A 90 -2.04 0.64 7.77
C CYS A 90 -2.95 -0.22 8.64
N LEU A 91 -3.94 -0.84 8.01
CA LEU A 91 -4.79 -1.86 8.63
C LEU A 91 -4.47 -3.20 8.00
N TYR A 92 -4.08 -4.16 8.84
CA TYR A 92 -3.62 -5.47 8.40
C TYR A 92 -4.65 -6.56 8.69
N ILE A 93 -4.92 -7.38 7.68
CA ILE A 93 -5.73 -8.59 7.77
C ILE A 93 -4.83 -9.77 7.42
N GLN A 94 -4.67 -10.68 8.37
CA GLN A 94 -3.96 -11.93 8.10
C GLN A 94 -4.81 -12.78 7.13
N GLY A 95 -4.25 -13.10 5.97
CA GLY A 95 -4.97 -13.85 4.94
C GLY A 95 -4.06 -14.79 4.16
N VAL A 96 -4.59 -16.00 3.88
CA VAL A 96 -3.88 -17.04 3.14
C VAL A 96 -4.01 -16.77 1.64
N PHE A 97 -2.90 -16.39 0.99
CA PHE A 97 -2.83 -16.34 -0.47
C PHE A 97 -2.81 -17.76 -1.05
N LYS A 98 -3.68 -18.02 -2.03
CA LYS A 98 -3.63 -19.24 -2.86
C LYS A 98 -2.59 -19.11 -3.97
#